data_AF-A0A1L8Z914-F1
#
_entry.id   AF-A0A1L8Z914-F1
#
_cell.length_a   1.000
_cell.length_b   1.000
_cell.length_c   1.000
_cell.angle_alpha   90.00
_cell.angle_beta   90.00
_cell.angle_gamma   90.00
#
_symmetry.space_group_name_H-M   'P 1'
#
loop_
_entity.id
_entity.type
_entity.pdbx_description
1 polymer ?
#
loop_
_entity_poly.entity_id
_entity_poly.type
_entity_poly.pdbx_seq_one_letter_code
_entity_poly.pdbx_strand_id
1 'polypeptide(L)'
;YTRLFKKREFNAYDINTAYYRFIGLGYIKSNCFIINPCMILNYYEIRSSVRYESLNYLGAANEFEISEVKIDKVNGYHFIATKNKEILYDSLDLKPRGKIFKVTSKRIFKPKWFFTVLNYFSCIYKREFC
;
A
#
# COMPACT_ATOMS: atom_id res chain seq x y z
N TYR A 1 -3.28 -14.79 18.17
CA TYR A 1 -3.86 -13.49 18.57
C TYR A 1 -4.23 -12.68 17.33
N THR A 2 -5.38 -12.96 16.71
CA THR A 2 -5.80 -12.43 15.38
C THR A 2 -7.16 -11.73 15.41
N ARG A 3 -7.74 -11.52 16.60
CA ARG A 3 -9.16 -11.18 16.79
C ARG A 3 -9.49 -9.69 16.98
N LEU A 4 -8.55 -8.77 16.78
CA LEU A 4 -8.75 -7.33 17.05
C LEU A 4 -8.51 -6.38 15.87
N PHE A 5 -8.31 -6.91 14.66
CA PHE A 5 -8.39 -6.07 13.48
C PHE A 5 -9.85 -6.05 13.04
N LYS A 6 -10.57 -4.95 13.34
CA LYS A 6 -11.84 -4.67 12.65
C LYS A 6 -11.55 -4.81 11.15
N LYS A 7 -12.03 -5.89 10.53
CA LYS A 7 -12.12 -6.01 9.07
C LYS A 7 -13.12 -4.94 8.65
N ARG A 8 -12.62 -3.72 8.45
CA ARG A 8 -13.39 -2.73 7.73
C ARG A 8 -13.35 -3.21 6.29
N GLU A 9 -14.46 -3.75 5.84
CA GLU A 9 -14.63 -4.12 4.44
C GLU A 9 -14.81 -2.81 3.68
N PHE A 10 -13.89 -2.56 2.75
CA PHE A 10 -14.02 -1.41 1.87
C PHE A 10 -14.89 -1.84 0.70
N ASN A 11 -16.07 -1.23 0.58
CA ASN A 11 -16.85 -1.35 -0.65
C ASN A 11 -16.09 -0.61 -1.75
N ALA A 12 -16.03 -1.24 -2.90
CA ALA A 12 -15.28 -0.69 -4.00
C ALA A 12 -15.97 0.51 -4.67
N TYR A 13 -17.29 0.71 -4.47
CA TYR A 13 -17.94 1.99 -4.78
C TYR A 13 -17.40 3.14 -3.92
N ASP A 14 -17.23 2.90 -2.61
CA ASP A 14 -16.72 3.91 -1.68
C ASP A 14 -15.25 4.25 -1.98
N ILE A 15 -14.47 3.25 -2.37
CA ILE A 15 -13.08 3.43 -2.81
C ILE A 15 -13.01 4.25 -4.09
N ASN A 16 -13.86 3.99 -5.08
CA ASN A 16 -13.90 4.77 -6.32
C ASN A 16 -14.20 6.25 -6.04
N THR A 17 -15.20 6.50 -5.20
CA THR A 17 -15.59 7.86 -4.81
C THR A 17 -14.45 8.55 -4.06
N ALA A 18 -13.80 7.82 -3.14
CA ALA A 18 -12.67 8.34 -2.40
C ALA A 18 -11.42 8.56 -3.28
N TYR A 19 -11.19 7.73 -4.30
CA TYR A 19 -10.06 7.87 -5.23
C TYR A 19 -10.08 9.22 -5.94
N TYR A 20 -11.19 9.58 -6.59
CA TYR A 20 -11.31 10.88 -7.26
C TYR A 20 -11.18 12.05 -6.27
N ARG A 21 -11.72 11.89 -5.06
CA ARG A 21 -11.54 12.87 -3.99
C ARG A 21 -10.06 13.03 -3.61
N PHE A 22 -9.32 11.93 -3.50
CA PHE A 22 -7.89 11.95 -3.16
C PHE A 22 -7.01 12.45 -4.28
N ILE A 23 -7.40 12.28 -5.55
CA ILE A 23 -6.78 12.98 -6.68
C ILE A 23 -6.97 14.49 -6.51
N GLY A 24 -8.20 14.96 -6.30
CA GLY A 24 -8.50 16.38 -6.13
C GLY A 24 -7.77 17.02 -4.94
N LEU A 25 -7.53 16.25 -3.88
CA LEU A 25 -6.78 16.68 -2.69
C LEU A 25 -5.25 16.51 -2.83
N GLY A 26 -4.76 15.93 -3.92
CA GLY A 26 -3.33 15.69 -4.15
C GLY A 26 -2.70 14.62 -3.25
N TYR A 27 -3.51 13.71 -2.67
CA TYR A 27 -3.01 12.62 -1.83
C TYR A 27 -2.61 11.40 -2.66
N ILE A 28 -3.17 11.26 -3.85
CA ILE A 28 -2.90 10.21 -4.83
C ILE A 28 -2.77 10.87 -6.20
N LYS A 29 -1.87 10.37 -7.05
CA LYS A 29 -1.78 10.76 -8.47
C LYS A 29 -2.76 9.97 -9.33
N SER A 30 -3.06 10.45 -10.52
CA SER A 30 -3.92 9.74 -11.49
C SER A 30 -3.40 8.37 -11.91
N ASN A 31 -2.12 8.08 -11.70
CA ASN A 31 -1.52 6.75 -11.88
C ASN A 31 -1.54 5.90 -10.59
N CYS A 32 -2.47 6.20 -9.68
CA CYS A 32 -2.62 5.60 -8.35
C CYS A 32 -1.42 5.76 -7.40
N PHE A 33 -0.39 6.53 -7.74
CA PHE A 33 0.75 6.71 -6.85
C PHE A 33 0.34 7.46 -5.58
N ILE A 34 0.48 6.81 -4.42
CA ILE A 34 0.15 7.42 -3.13
C ILE A 34 1.24 8.42 -2.73
N ILE A 35 0.84 9.69 -2.67
CA ILE A 35 1.68 10.76 -2.17
C ILE A 35 1.60 10.80 -0.64
N ASN A 36 0.39 10.80 -0.08
CA ASN A 36 0.16 11.00 1.35
C ASN A 36 -0.69 9.89 1.99
N PRO A 37 -0.08 8.75 2.37
CA PRO A 37 -0.81 7.64 2.97
C PRO A 37 -1.44 8.00 4.33
N CYS A 38 -0.82 8.91 5.10
CA CYS A 38 -1.36 9.33 6.39
C CYS A 38 -2.71 10.05 6.24
N MET A 39 -2.82 10.96 5.27
CA MET A 39 -4.07 11.71 5.07
C MET A 39 -5.20 10.80 4.56
N ILE A 40 -4.87 9.87 3.68
CA ILE A 40 -5.82 8.86 3.19
C ILE A 40 -6.30 7.97 4.34
N LEU A 41 -5.40 7.47 5.18
CA LEU A 41 -5.78 6.63 6.32
C LEU A 41 -6.57 7.42 7.36
N ASN A 42 -6.19 8.66 7.63
CA ASN A 42 -6.92 9.55 8.54
C ASN A 42 -8.34 9.84 8.06
N TYR A 43 -8.59 9.92 6.75
CA TYR A 43 -9.94 10.03 6.19
C TYR A 43 -10.85 8.87 6.61
N TYR A 44 -10.28 7.68 6.78
CA TYR A 44 -10.97 6.50 7.31
C TYR A 44 -10.86 6.38 8.83
N GLU A 45 -10.49 7.45 9.54
CA GLU A 45 -10.27 7.46 11.00
C GLU A 45 -9.19 6.45 11.46
N ILE A 46 -8.32 6.04 10.53
CA ILE A 46 -7.20 5.14 10.80
C ILE A 46 -6.01 6.00 11.21
N ARG A 47 -5.79 6.11 12.53
CA ARG A 47 -4.62 6.79 13.08
C ARG A 47 -3.36 5.93 12.93
N SER A 48 -2.77 5.95 11.75
CA SER A 48 -1.49 5.29 11.48
C SER A 48 -0.32 6.27 11.59
N SER A 49 0.80 5.79 12.14
CA SER A 49 2.09 6.45 11.92
C SER A 49 2.78 5.80 10.73
N VAL A 50 3.08 6.60 9.70
CA VAL A 50 3.88 6.16 8.55
C VAL A 50 5.25 6.81 8.65
N ARG A 51 6.31 6.02 8.51
CA ARG A 51 7.68 6.54 8.41
C ARG A 51 8.21 6.38 7.00
N TYR A 52 8.99 7.37 6.58
CA TYR A 52 9.79 7.35 5.37
C TYR A 52 11.17 6.89 5.78
N GLU A 53 11.60 5.75 5.27
CA GLU A 53 12.88 5.13 5.64
C GLU A 53 13.73 4.92 4.40
N SER A 54 15.05 4.84 4.59
CA SER A 54 15.99 4.52 3.51
C SER A 54 15.67 3.16 2.90
N LEU A 55 15.95 2.97 1.60
CA LEU A 55 15.65 1.70 0.92
C LEU A 55 16.25 0.48 1.64
N ASN A 56 17.41 0.66 2.28
CA ASN A 56 18.16 -0.40 2.99
C ASN A 56 17.60 -0.73 4.38
N TYR A 57 16.68 0.07 4.93
CA TYR A 57 16.11 -0.21 6.25
C TYR A 57 15.35 -1.54 6.27
N LEU A 58 15.56 -2.39 7.27
CA LEU A 58 14.77 -3.60 7.43
C LEU A 58 13.70 -3.34 8.50
N GLY A 59 12.43 -3.48 8.13
CA GLY A 59 11.32 -3.29 9.06
C GLY A 59 11.44 -4.13 10.31
N ALA A 60 11.13 -3.55 11.47
CA ALA A 60 11.10 -4.27 12.73
C ALA A 60 10.01 -5.37 12.73
N ALA A 61 10.10 -6.34 13.64
CA ALA A 61 9.15 -7.47 13.72
C ALA A 61 7.68 -7.05 13.86
N ASN A 62 7.47 -5.87 14.45
CA ASN A 62 6.18 -5.25 14.67
C ASN A 62 5.83 -4.22 13.57
N GLU A 63 6.54 -4.19 12.45
CA GLU A 63 6.29 -3.25 11.36
C GLU A 63 5.98 -4.00 10.08
N PHE A 64 5.36 -3.31 9.13
CA PHE A 64 5.22 -3.80 7.77
C PHE A 64 5.59 -2.70 6.79
N GLU A 65 6.12 -3.12 5.65
CA GLU A 65 6.59 -2.27 4.59
C GLU A 65 5.60 -2.31 3.43
N ILE A 66 5.28 -1.15 2.88
CA ILE A 66 4.71 -1.05 1.54
C ILE A 66 5.74 -0.35 0.67
N SER A 67 6.16 -1.06 -0.37
CA SER A 67 7.18 -0.63 -1.31
C SER A 67 6.58 -0.44 -2.67
N GLU A 68 6.80 0.75 -3.23
CA GLU A 68 6.58 1.02 -4.64
C GLU A 68 7.72 0.39 -5.43
N VAL A 69 7.38 -0.35 -6.48
CA VAL A 69 8.32 -1.04 -7.34
C VAL A 69 8.07 -0.68 -8.79
N LYS A 70 9.15 -0.48 -9.53
CA LYS A 70 9.16 -0.31 -10.97
C LYS A 70 9.74 -1.57 -11.60
N ILE A 71 8.99 -2.14 -12.54
CA ILE A 71 9.43 -3.30 -13.32
C ILE A 71 10.01 -2.76 -14.63
N ASP A 72 11.11 -3.36 -15.08
CA ASP A 72 11.65 -2.99 -16.38
C ASP A 72 10.64 -3.27 -17.49
N LYS A 73 10.48 -2.31 -18.42
CA LYS A 73 9.59 -2.39 -19.59
C LYS A 73 8.09 -2.57 -19.30
N VAL A 74 7.65 -2.42 -18.05
CA VAL A 74 6.22 -2.34 -17.71
C VAL A 74 5.89 -0.89 -17.40
N ASN A 75 4.88 -0.36 -18.09
CA ASN A 75 4.36 0.96 -17.77
C ASN A 75 3.59 0.90 -16.46
N GLY A 76 3.90 1.83 -15.56
CA GLY A 76 3.24 1.95 -14.26
C GLY A 76 4.17 1.72 -13.08
N TYR A 77 3.59 1.90 -11.90
CA TYR A 77 4.22 1.60 -10.63
C TYR A 77 3.36 0.55 -9.93
N HIS A 78 4.03 -0.43 -9.33
CA HIS A 78 3.37 -1.50 -8.59
C HIS A 78 3.73 -1.42 -7.13
N PHE A 79 2.99 -2.14 -6.29
CA PHE A 79 3.21 -2.11 -4.86
C PHE A 79 3.32 -3.53 -4.31
N ILE A 80 4.32 -3.71 -3.47
CA ILE A 80 4.53 -4.94 -2.71
C ILE A 80 4.43 -4.58 -1.24
N ALA A 81 3.60 -5.33 -0.52
CA ALA A 81 3.57 -5.27 0.93
C ALA A 81 4.36 -6.43 1.51
N THR A 82 5.30 -6.15 2.40
CA THR A 82 6.11 -7.17 3.08
C THR A 82 6.13 -6.98 4.59
N LYS A 83 6.32 -8.08 5.31
CA LYS A 83 6.51 -8.10 6.76
C LYS A 83 7.48 -9.22 7.06
N ASN A 84 8.54 -8.93 7.80
CA ASN A 84 9.58 -9.91 8.11
C ASN A 84 10.11 -10.66 6.87
N LYS A 85 10.24 -9.96 5.73
CA LYS A 85 10.63 -10.49 4.41
C LYS A 85 9.61 -11.40 3.72
N GLU A 86 8.50 -11.73 4.38
CA GLU A 86 7.36 -12.42 3.77
C GLU A 86 6.54 -11.43 2.93
N ILE A 87 6.10 -11.88 1.76
CA ILE A 87 5.18 -11.11 0.91
C ILE A 87 3.76 -11.33 1.42
N LEU A 88 3.08 -10.22 1.66
CA LEU A 88 1.70 -10.20 2.12
C LEU A 88 0.75 -9.80 1.00
N TYR A 89 1.25 -8.98 0.09
CA TYR A 89 0.56 -8.59 -1.12
C TYR A 89 1.58 -8.26 -2.21
N ASP A 90 1.32 -8.78 -3.40
CA ASP A 90 2.06 -8.49 -4.61
C ASP A 90 1.00 -8.47 -5.72
N SER A 91 0.73 -7.30 -6.29
CA SER A 91 -0.34 -7.15 -7.27
C SER A 91 -0.11 -7.96 -8.55
N LEU A 92 1.15 -8.34 -8.84
CA LEU A 92 1.56 -8.97 -10.09
C LEU A 92 2.33 -10.28 -9.88
N ASP A 93 2.35 -10.83 -8.66
CA ASP A 93 3.16 -11.98 -8.28
C ASP A 93 4.62 -11.88 -8.79
N LEU A 94 5.23 -10.70 -8.66
CA LEU A 94 6.55 -10.39 -9.19
C LEU A 94 7.65 -11.30 -8.64
N LYS A 95 7.66 -11.56 -7.34
CA LYS A 95 8.64 -12.49 -6.74
C LYS A 95 8.41 -13.95 -7.20
N PRO A 96 7.20 -14.54 -7.08
CA PRO A 96 6.94 -15.89 -7.56
C PRO A 96 7.28 -16.08 -9.05
N ARG A 97 7.07 -15.06 -9.88
CA ARG A 97 7.34 -15.09 -11.32
C ARG A 97 8.79 -14.77 -11.69
N GLY A 98 9.68 -14.55 -10.71
CA GLY A 98 11.09 -14.24 -10.94
C GLY A 98 11.33 -12.92 -11.69
N LYS A 99 10.37 -11.98 -11.68
CA LYS A 99 10.51 -10.71 -12.37
C LYS A 99 11.48 -9.81 -11.61
N ILE A 100 12.43 -9.22 -12.34
CA ILE A 100 13.34 -8.21 -11.80
C ILE A 100 12.57 -6.90 -11.67
N PHE A 101 12.48 -6.38 -10.45
CA PHE A 101 11.90 -5.08 -10.15
C PHE A 101 12.83 -4.28 -9.26
N LYS A 102 12.73 -2.95 -9.34
CA LYS A 102 13.48 -2.02 -8.50
C LYS A 102 12.52 -1.32 -7.55
N VAL A 103 12.80 -1.37 -6.26
CA VAL A 103 12.08 -0.54 -5.27
C VAL A 103 12.43 0.92 -5.52
N THR A 104 11.43 1.74 -5.80
CA THR A 104 11.59 3.19 -6.06
C THR A 104 11.28 4.01 -4.82
N SER A 105 10.35 3.56 -3.98
CA SER A 105 10.05 4.19 -2.71
C SER A 105 9.47 3.19 -1.72
N LYS A 106 9.58 3.48 -0.42
CA LYS A 106 8.98 2.63 0.61
C LYS A 106 8.40 3.40 1.77
N ARG A 107 7.46 2.77 2.47
CA ARG A 107 6.74 3.30 3.62
C ARG A 107 6.65 2.22 4.70
N ILE A 108 7.03 2.58 5.92
CA ILE A 108 6.96 1.68 7.07
C ILE A 108 5.75 2.04 7.93
N PHE A 109 4.95 1.02 8.25
CA PHE A 109 3.72 1.14 9.01
C PHE A 109 3.77 0.29 10.28
N LYS A 110 3.10 0.78 11.33
CA LYS A 110 2.90 0.05 12.60
C LYS A 110 1.82 -1.03 12.48
N PRO A 111 1.90 -2.12 13.26
CA PRO A 111 1.20 -3.37 12.98
C PRO A 111 -0.30 -3.29 13.29
N LYS A 112 -0.72 -2.34 14.13
CA LYS A 112 -2.11 -2.15 14.57
C LYS A 112 -3.08 -1.92 13.41
N TRP A 113 -2.60 -1.52 12.25
CA TRP A 113 -3.42 -1.19 11.09
C TRP A 113 -3.16 -2.10 9.89
N PHE A 114 -2.43 -3.19 10.09
CA PHE A 114 -1.92 -4.06 9.05
C PHE A 114 -3.00 -4.48 8.02
N PHE A 115 -4.04 -5.19 8.45
CA PHE A 115 -5.06 -5.69 7.55
C PHE A 115 -5.91 -4.59 6.90
N THR A 116 -6.19 -3.52 7.63
CA THR A 116 -7.03 -2.42 7.12
C THR A 116 -6.29 -1.63 6.04
N VAL A 117 -5.02 -1.32 6.28
CA VAL A 117 -4.15 -0.64 5.32
C VAL A 117 -3.93 -1.51 4.09
N LEU A 118 -3.68 -2.81 4.29
CA LEU A 118 -3.47 -3.76 3.20
C LEU A 118 -4.74 -3.95 2.35
N ASN A 119 -5.91 -4.10 2.98
CA ASN A 119 -7.18 -4.24 2.26
C ASN A 119 -7.50 -3.00 1.44
N TYR A 120 -7.33 -1.81 2.02
CA TYR A 120 -7.55 -0.55 1.32
C TYR A 120 -6.68 -0.43 0.06
N PHE A 121 -5.37 -0.62 0.24
CA PHE A 121 -4.43 -0.51 -0.88
C PHE A 121 -4.65 -1.62 -1.91
N SER A 122 -4.90 -2.85 -1.47
CA SER A 122 -5.25 -3.93 -2.39
C SER A 122 -6.48 -3.59 -3.23
N CYS A 123 -7.50 -2.92 -2.68
CA CYS A 123 -8.67 -2.56 -3.46
C CYS A 123 -8.45 -1.39 -4.43
N ILE A 124 -7.60 -0.41 -4.08
CA ILE A 124 -7.16 0.62 -5.04
C ILE A 124 -6.44 -0.03 -6.21
N TYR A 125 -5.53 -0.96 -5.94
CA TYR A 125 -4.63 -1.51 -6.95
C TYR A 125 -5.18 -2.72 -7.71
N LYS A 126 -6.22 -3.41 -7.21
CA LYS A 126 -6.89 -4.52 -7.90
C LYS A 126 -7.90 -4.07 -8.93
N ARG A 127 -8.47 -2.88 -8.78
CA ARG A 127 -9.34 -2.31 -9.82
C ARG A 127 -8.45 -1.50 -10.73
N GLU A 128 -8.58 -1.74 -12.03
CA GLU A 128 -7.87 -1.13 -13.17
C GLU A 128 -8.06 0.40 -13.26
N PHE A 129 -7.81 1.13 -12.17
CA PHE A 129 -7.70 2.59 -12.15
C PHE A 129 -6.27 3.05 -12.48
N CYS A 130 -5.37 2.08 -12.58
CA CYS A 130 -4.01 2.07 -13.09
C CYS A 130 -3.85 0.77 -13.90
#